data_AF-A0A4Y5FRG0-F1
#
_entry.id   AF-A0A4Y5FRG0-F1
#
_cell.length_a   1.000
_cell.length_b   1.000
_cell.length_c   1.000
_cell.angle_alpha   90.00
_cell.angle_beta   90.00
_cell.angle_gamma   90.00
#
_symmetry.space_group_name_H-M   'P 1'
#
loop_
_entity.id
_entity.type
_entity.pdbx_description
1 polymer ?
#
loop_
_entity_poly.entity_id
_entity_poly.type
_entity_poly.pdbx_seq_one_letter_code
_entity_poly.pdbx_strand_id
1 'polypeptide(L)'
;MNTTILKGVHIGKNVIIGAGSLVNRDIPDNSVAAGNPCKVIMPLDEYYEKRKKVQLQEATELVVKYRERYGKEPDARALHEFYWLFSDSPEELDGVFSRMQALCGNKAVSDGKLRENQKLFKTMEDFLSSIK
;
A
#
# COMPACT_ATOMS: atom_id res chain seq x y z
N MET A 1 -1.05 -8.09 15.89
CA MET A 1 -1.41 -9.14 14.91
C MET A 1 -0.69 -10.42 15.30
N ASN A 2 -1.37 -11.58 15.31
CA ASN A 2 -0.83 -12.86 15.79
C ASN A 2 -0.80 -13.89 14.65
N THR A 3 0.31 -14.00 13.94
CA THR A 3 0.53 -15.06 12.94
C THR A 3 1.45 -16.12 13.53
N THR A 4 1.12 -17.40 13.34
CA THR A 4 1.91 -18.54 13.85
C THR A 4 2.39 -19.40 12.69
N ILE A 5 3.70 -19.60 12.59
CA ILE A 5 4.33 -20.49 11.61
C ILE A 5 4.78 -21.75 12.35
N LEU A 6 4.27 -22.91 11.93
CA LEU A 6 4.64 -24.19 12.56
C LEU A 6 6.06 -24.61 12.17
N LYS A 7 6.69 -25.41 13.04
CA LYS A 7 8.04 -25.95 12.81
C LYS A 7 8.10 -26.72 11.50
N GLY A 8 9.16 -26.49 10.72
CA GLY A 8 9.45 -27.22 9.49
C GLY A 8 8.79 -26.62 8.25
N VAL A 9 7.96 -25.58 8.40
CA VAL A 9 7.38 -24.85 7.27
C VAL A 9 8.43 -23.96 6.62
N HIS A 10 8.50 -24.00 5.28
CA HIS A 10 9.25 -23.08 4.46
C HIS A 10 8.34 -21.99 3.88
N ILE A 11 8.76 -20.73 4.01
CA ILE A 11 8.12 -19.58 3.36
C ILE A 11 9.02 -19.15 2.21
N GLY A 12 8.45 -19.17 1.01
CA GLY A 12 9.11 -18.70 -0.20
C GLY A 12 9.43 -17.20 -0.18
N LYS A 13 10.09 -16.75 -1.25
CA LYS A 13 10.41 -15.34 -1.46
C LYS A 13 9.17 -14.56 -1.89
N ASN A 14 9.10 -13.29 -1.47
CA ASN A 14 8.06 -12.36 -1.92
C ASN A 14 6.64 -12.84 -1.59
N VAL A 15 6.43 -13.23 -0.32
CA VAL A 15 5.16 -13.79 0.19
C VAL A 15 4.50 -12.84 1.17
N ILE A 16 3.18 -12.69 1.07
CA ILE A 16 2.35 -12.00 2.07
C ILE A 16 1.61 -13.05 2.89
N ILE A 17 1.77 -13.00 4.22
CA ILE A 17 0.97 -13.79 5.17
C ILE A 17 -0.04 -12.87 5.86
N GLY A 18 -1.32 -13.17 5.68
CA GLY A 18 -2.40 -12.43 6.33
C GLY A 18 -2.32 -12.48 7.86
N ALA A 19 -2.77 -11.42 8.51
CA ALA A 19 -2.83 -11.36 9.97
C ALA A 19 -3.71 -12.48 10.53
N GLY A 20 -3.31 -13.07 11.68
CA GLY A 20 -4.10 -14.12 12.33
C GLY A 20 -3.94 -15.51 11.74
N SER A 21 -2.97 -15.70 10.83
CA SER A 21 -2.85 -16.97 10.10
C SER A 21 -2.11 -18.05 10.89
N LEU A 22 -2.55 -19.30 10.74
CA LEU A 22 -1.85 -20.49 11.23
C LEU A 22 -1.21 -21.22 10.05
N VAL A 23 0.08 -20.96 9.81
CA VAL A 23 0.82 -21.55 8.70
C VAL A 23 1.29 -22.95 9.08
N ASN A 24 0.61 -23.95 8.54
CA ASN A 24 0.87 -25.37 8.80
C ASN A 24 1.47 -26.13 7.61
N ARG A 25 1.73 -25.45 6.49
CA ARG A 25 2.33 -26.00 5.26
C ARG A 25 3.18 -24.94 4.58
N ASP A 26 4.10 -25.39 3.73
CA ASP A 26 4.96 -24.52 2.93
C ASP A 26 4.15 -23.57 2.04
N ILE A 27 4.65 -22.34 1.90
CA ILE A 27 4.06 -21.31 1.06
C ILE A 27 5.02 -21.02 -0.10
N PRO A 28 4.59 -21.17 -1.37
CA PRO A 28 5.44 -20.94 -2.52
C PRO A 28 5.75 -19.44 -2.71
N ASP A 29 6.77 -19.16 -3.52
CA ASP A 29 7.15 -17.80 -3.91
C ASP A 29 5.97 -17.01 -4.51
N ASN A 30 6.04 -15.67 -4.44
CA ASN A 30 5.08 -14.74 -5.09
C ASN A 30 3.61 -15.02 -4.75
N SER A 31 3.34 -15.38 -3.50
CA SER A 31 2.00 -15.81 -3.06
C SER A 31 1.45 -14.93 -1.94
N VAL A 32 0.13 -14.77 -1.94
CA VAL A 32 -0.60 -14.25 -0.79
C VAL A 32 -1.33 -15.41 -0.13
N ALA A 33 -1.09 -15.62 1.16
CA ALA A 33 -1.69 -16.69 1.94
C ALA A 33 -2.30 -16.16 3.23
N ALA A 34 -3.45 -16.70 3.64
CA ALA A 34 -4.12 -16.28 4.86
C ALA A 34 -5.01 -17.38 5.45
N GLY A 35 -5.39 -17.21 6.71
CA GLY A 35 -6.42 -18.00 7.40
C GLY A 35 -5.87 -18.97 8.45
N ASN A 36 -6.80 -19.64 9.13
CA ASN A 36 -6.50 -20.67 10.13
C ASN A 36 -7.39 -21.89 9.86
N PRO A 37 -6.89 -22.93 9.15
CA PRO A 37 -5.51 -23.09 8.65
C PRO A 37 -5.19 -22.15 7.47
N CYS A 38 -3.92 -21.76 7.34
CA CYS A 38 -3.44 -20.86 6.28
C CYS A 38 -3.48 -21.55 4.91
N LYS A 39 -4.00 -20.85 3.90
CA LYS A 39 -4.05 -21.31 2.51
C LYS A 39 -3.58 -20.20 1.58
N VAL A 40 -2.95 -20.57 0.47
CA VAL A 40 -2.69 -19.63 -0.63
C VAL A 40 -4.04 -19.19 -1.22
N ILE A 41 -4.28 -17.89 -1.26
CA ILE A 41 -5.54 -17.30 -1.73
C ILE A 41 -5.43 -16.70 -3.12
N MET A 42 -4.27 -16.16 -3.51
CA MET A 42 -3.99 -15.62 -4.84
C MET A 42 -2.49 -15.41 -5.06
N PRO A 43 -2.03 -15.31 -6.33
CA PRO A 43 -0.71 -14.81 -6.66
C PRO A 43 -0.51 -13.36 -6.21
N LEU A 44 0.73 -12.97 -5.92
CA LEU A 44 1.07 -11.61 -5.47
C LEU A 44 0.74 -10.55 -6.53
N ASP A 45 0.97 -10.82 -7.81
CA ASP A 45 0.69 -9.88 -8.89
C ASP A 45 -0.82 -9.58 -8.99
N GLU A 46 -1.66 -10.61 -8.81
CA GLU A 46 -3.11 -10.43 -8.76
C GLU A 46 -3.53 -9.57 -7.55
N TYR A 47 -2.90 -9.80 -6.40
CA TYR A 47 -3.13 -8.98 -5.21
C TYR A 47 -2.70 -7.52 -5.43
N TYR A 48 -1.56 -7.29 -6.08
CA TYR A 48 -1.07 -5.97 -6.41
C TYR A 48 -2.06 -5.22 -7.32
N GLU A 49 -2.50 -5.85 -8.41
CA GLU A 49 -3.50 -5.26 -9.32
C GLU A 49 -4.84 -5.00 -8.63
N LYS A 50 -5.27 -5.91 -7.76
CA LYS A 50 -6.47 -5.72 -6.93
C LYS A 50 -6.37 -4.47 -6.06
N ARG A 51 -5.23 -4.25 -5.39
CA ARG A 51 -5.02 -3.08 -4.51
C ARG A 51 -4.84 -1.78 -5.30
N LYS A 52 -4.17 -1.83 -6.45
CA LYS A 52 -4.01 -0.68 -7.34
C LYS A 52 -5.36 -0.15 -7.84
N LYS A 53 -6.30 -1.04 -8.20
CA LYS A 53 -7.64 -0.66 -8.70
C LYS A 53 -8.50 0.08 -7.67
N VAL A 54 -8.37 -0.23 -6.39
CA VAL A 54 -9.19 0.38 -5.33
C VAL A 54 -8.56 1.63 -4.72
N GLN A 55 -7.29 1.91 -5.02
CA GLN A 55 -6.52 3.00 -4.41
C GLN A 55 -7.20 4.37 -4.56
N LEU A 56 -7.70 4.70 -5.76
CA LEU A 56 -8.38 5.96 -6.02
C LEU A 56 -9.67 6.09 -5.21
N GLN A 57 -10.45 5.00 -5.14
CA GLN A 57 -11.72 4.97 -4.40
C GLN A 57 -11.47 5.16 -2.91
N GLU A 58 -10.52 4.43 -2.33
CA GLU A 58 -10.17 4.52 -0.90
C GLU A 58 -9.64 5.92 -0.53
N ALA A 59 -8.78 6.50 -1.39
CA ALA A 59 -8.29 7.86 -1.20
C ALA A 59 -9.45 8.88 -1.22
N THR A 60 -10.37 8.72 -2.17
CA THR A 60 -11.55 9.58 -2.30
C THR A 60 -12.45 9.47 -1.05
N GLU A 61 -12.71 8.25 -0.59
CA GLU A 61 -13.49 8.00 0.62
C GLU A 61 -12.84 8.63 1.86
N LEU A 62 -11.50 8.51 2.00
CA LEU A 62 -10.77 9.17 3.09
C LEU A 62 -11.01 10.68 3.07
N VAL A 63 -10.86 11.33 1.91
CA VAL A 63 -11.05 12.78 1.79
C VAL A 63 -12.47 13.19 2.18
N VAL A 64 -13.49 12.50 1.66
CA VAL A 64 -14.90 12.77 2.00
C VAL A 64 -15.12 12.64 3.51
N LYS A 65 -14.66 11.53 4.13
CA LYS A 65 -14.82 11.32 5.58
C LYS A 65 -14.01 12.30 6.41
N TYR A 66 -12.86 12.73 5.93
CA TYR A 66 -12.05 13.75 6.60
C TYR A 66 -12.76 15.11 6.60
N ARG A 67 -13.33 15.53 5.46
CA ARG A 67 -14.13 16.75 5.33
C ARG A 67 -15.36 16.72 6.23
N GLU A 68 -16.12 15.62 6.22
CA GLU A 68 -17.30 15.42 7.10
C GLU A 68 -16.93 15.53 8.58
N ARG A 69 -15.80 14.94 8.98
CA ARG A 69 -15.40 14.88 10.40
C ARG A 69 -14.77 16.17 10.92
N TYR A 70 -13.96 16.83 10.10
CA TYR A 70 -13.09 17.93 10.54
C TYR A 70 -13.42 19.29 9.90
N GLY A 71 -14.27 19.34 8.89
CA GLY A 71 -14.67 20.58 8.22
C GLY A 71 -13.54 21.28 7.46
N LYS A 72 -12.48 20.55 7.09
CA LYS A 72 -11.30 21.07 6.38
C LYS A 72 -10.70 20.01 5.47
N GLU A 73 -9.83 20.43 4.56
CA GLU A 73 -9.08 19.52 3.69
C GLU A 73 -8.05 18.69 4.48
N PRO A 74 -7.80 17.42 4.09
CA PRO A 74 -6.71 16.62 4.64
C PRO A 74 -5.35 17.17 4.19
N ASP A 75 -4.37 17.06 5.08
CA ASP A 75 -2.99 17.43 4.81
C ASP A 75 -2.17 16.23 4.27
N ALA A 76 -0.90 16.47 3.95
CA ALA A 76 0.02 15.41 3.50
C ALA A 76 0.15 14.26 4.50
N ARG A 77 -0.02 14.51 5.81
CA ARG A 77 0.00 13.44 6.82
C ARG A 77 -1.24 12.56 6.73
N ALA A 78 -2.41 13.14 6.51
CA ALA A 78 -3.63 12.37 6.31
C ALA A 78 -3.60 11.55 5.00
N LEU A 79 -2.93 12.05 3.95
CA LEU A 79 -2.82 11.38 2.64
C LEU A 79 -1.51 10.61 2.41
N HIS A 80 -0.74 10.33 3.46
CA HIS A 80 0.59 9.73 3.32
C HIS A 80 0.63 8.33 2.68
N GLU A 81 -0.51 7.63 2.60
CA GLU A 81 -0.63 6.32 1.93
C GLU A 81 -0.98 6.46 0.44
N PHE A 82 -1.46 7.64 0.01
CA PHE A 82 -2.06 7.85 -1.32
C PHE A 82 -1.25 8.78 -2.23
N TYR A 83 -0.05 9.22 -1.80
CA TYR A 83 0.78 10.14 -2.59
C TYR A 83 1.15 9.62 -3.99
N TRP A 84 1.15 8.30 -4.18
CA TRP A 84 1.30 7.66 -5.49
C TRP A 84 0.26 8.13 -6.53
N LEU A 85 -0.89 8.65 -6.12
CA LEU A 85 -1.91 9.17 -7.04
C LEU A 85 -1.48 10.50 -7.70
N PHE A 86 -0.56 11.25 -7.07
CA PHE A 86 -0.18 12.61 -7.47
C PHE A 86 1.33 12.85 -7.38
N SER A 87 2.15 11.79 -7.33
CA SER A 87 3.60 11.90 -7.27
C SER A 87 4.27 10.80 -8.09
N ASP A 88 5.28 11.18 -8.84
CA ASP A 88 6.12 10.36 -9.72
C ASP A 88 7.62 10.73 -9.64
N SER A 89 7.94 11.83 -8.94
CA SER A 89 9.30 12.34 -8.76
C SER A 89 9.71 12.26 -7.29
N PRO A 90 10.66 11.38 -6.90
CA PRO A 90 11.21 11.33 -5.54
C PRO A 90 11.80 12.66 -5.05
N GLU A 91 12.33 13.47 -5.97
CA GLU A 91 12.97 14.76 -5.70
C GLU A 91 11.95 15.84 -5.35
N GLU A 92 10.69 15.69 -5.77
CA GLU A 92 9.59 16.62 -5.52
C GLU A 92 8.72 16.22 -4.32
N LEU A 93 9.02 15.10 -3.66
CA LEU A 93 8.25 14.64 -2.51
C LEU A 93 8.39 15.59 -1.32
N ASP A 94 7.24 15.96 -0.74
CA ASP A 94 7.21 16.59 0.57
C ASP A 94 7.92 15.72 1.64
N GLY A 95 8.39 16.35 2.70
CA GLY A 95 9.10 15.67 3.80
C GLY A 95 8.30 14.53 4.43
N VAL A 96 6.96 14.57 4.44
CA VAL A 96 6.14 13.44 4.89
C VAL A 96 6.29 12.23 3.97
N PHE A 97 6.13 12.42 2.67
CA PHE A 97 6.17 11.33 1.69
C PHE A 97 7.58 10.78 1.51
N SER A 98 8.60 11.63 1.54
CA SER A 98 10.00 11.21 1.51
C SER A 98 10.37 10.32 2.71
N ARG A 99 9.82 10.60 3.90
CA ARG A 99 9.94 9.69 5.05
C ARG A 99 9.26 8.36 4.82
N MET A 100 8.08 8.34 4.19
CA MET A 100 7.38 7.09 3.86
C MET A 100 8.21 6.18 2.96
N GLN A 101 8.89 6.74 1.95
CA GLN A 101 9.81 5.99 1.08
C GLN A 101 10.96 5.32 1.85
N ALA A 102 11.36 5.87 3.00
CA ALA A 102 12.52 5.44 3.77
C ALA A 102 12.21 4.44 4.91
N LEU A 103 10.94 4.19 5.23
CA LEU A 103 10.55 3.45 6.44
C LEU A 103 11.14 2.04 6.55
N CYS A 104 11.29 1.33 5.43
CA CYS A 104 11.71 -0.07 5.40
C CYS A 104 13.17 -0.26 5.00
N GLY A 105 14.00 0.79 5.02
CA GLY A 105 15.41 0.72 4.62
C GLY A 105 15.62 0.42 3.13
N ASN A 106 14.59 0.60 2.31
CA ASN A 106 14.56 0.26 0.88
C ASN A 106 14.37 1.51 -0.02
N LYS A 107 14.72 2.70 0.47
CA LYS A 107 14.44 3.98 -0.20
C LYS A 107 14.85 4.01 -1.67
N ALA A 108 16.05 3.55 -2.01
CA ALA A 108 16.53 3.55 -3.38
C ALA A 108 15.62 2.73 -4.34
N VAL A 109 15.09 1.61 -3.86
CA VAL A 109 14.15 0.76 -4.60
C VAL A 109 12.80 1.47 -4.73
N SER A 110 12.30 2.03 -3.64
CA SER A 110 11.02 2.74 -3.61
C SER A 110 11.03 4.01 -4.46
N ASP A 111 12.15 4.74 -4.49
CA ASP A 111 12.37 5.89 -5.36
C ASP A 111 12.41 5.46 -6.83
N GLY A 112 13.09 4.35 -7.15
CA GLY A 112 13.07 3.78 -8.50
C GLY A 112 11.65 3.43 -8.97
N LYS A 113 10.87 2.80 -8.09
CA LYS A 113 9.47 2.47 -8.37
C LYS A 113 8.57 3.69 -8.50
N LEU A 114 8.83 4.75 -7.75
CA LEU A 114 8.09 6.00 -7.89
C LEU A 114 8.35 6.67 -9.23
N ARG A 115 9.58 6.62 -9.76
CA ARG A 115 9.88 7.15 -11.10
C ARG A 115 9.19 6.40 -12.23
N GLU A 116 8.87 5.12 -12.03
CA GLU A 116 8.07 4.29 -12.95
C GLU A 116 6.56 4.56 -12.81
N ASN A 117 6.13 5.26 -11.75
CA ASN A 117 4.73 5.48 -11.47
C ASN A 117 4.10 6.48 -12.44
N GLN A 118 2.87 6.19 -12.84
CA GLN A 118 2.05 7.12 -13.65
C GLN A 118 1.01 7.73 -12.73
N LYS A 119 1.27 8.95 -12.25
CA LYS A 119 0.33 9.70 -11.42
C LYS A 119 -0.95 9.99 -12.19
N LEU A 120 -2.09 9.91 -11.51
CA LEU A 120 -3.41 10.20 -12.07
C LEU A 120 -3.72 11.70 -12.02
N PHE A 121 -3.17 12.40 -11.04
CA PHE A 121 -3.36 13.84 -10.83
C PHE A 121 -2.01 14.54 -10.87
N LYS A 122 -2.00 15.82 -11.26
CA LYS A 122 -0.73 16.58 -11.34
C LYS A 122 -0.15 16.86 -9.97
N THR A 123 -1.01 17.23 -9.01
CA THR A 123 -0.66 17.56 -7.63
C THR A 123 -1.72 17.06 -6.65
N MET A 124 -1.42 17.16 -5.36
CA MET A 124 -2.38 16.84 -4.29
C MET A 124 -3.61 17.77 -4.35
N GLU A 125 -3.41 19.05 -4.66
CA GLU A 125 -4.48 20.04 -4.79
C GLU A 125 -5.42 19.70 -5.96
N ASP A 126 -4.87 19.24 -7.09
CA ASP A 126 -5.64 18.75 -8.24
C ASP A 126 -6.52 17.55 -7.85
N PHE A 127 -5.95 16.60 -7.08
CA PHE A 127 -6.69 15.46 -6.55
C PHE A 127 -7.83 15.90 -5.62
N LEU A 128 -7.55 16.76 -4.64
CA LEU A 128 -8.56 17.25 -3.68
C LEU A 128 -9.69 18.01 -4.38
N SER A 129 -9.35 18.83 -5.38
CA SER A 129 -10.32 19.62 -6.15
C SER A 129 -11.21 18.76 -7.04
N SER A 130 -10.77 17.54 -7.40
CA SER A 130 -11.58 16.59 -8.19
C SER A 130 -12.71 15.94 -7.38
N ILE A 131 -12.62 15.99 -6.05
CA ILE A 131 -13.57 15.36 -5.14
C ILE A 131 -14.58 16.40 -4.70
N LYS A 132 -15.87 16.14 -4.96
CA LYS A 132 -16.98 17.00 -4.54
C LYS A 132 -17.35 16.80 -3.08
#